data_AF-A0A7S3DPM5-F1
#
_entry.id   AF-A0A7S3DPM5-F1
#
_cell.length_a   1.000
_cell.length_b   1.000
_cell.length_c   1.000
_cell.angle_alpha   90.00
_cell.angle_beta   90.00
_cell.angle_gamma   90.00
#
_symmetry.space_group_name_H-M   'P 1'
#
loop_
_entity.id
_entity.type
_entity.pdbx_description
1 polymer ?
#
loop_
_entity_poly.entity_id
_entity_poly.type
_entity_poly.pdbx_seq_one_letter_code
_entity_poly.pdbx_strand_id
1 'polypeptide(L)'
;MAALSALASMDGEGSAARDEALQKYFDDAEGDALVLNKWFMTQALADLPDVLDRVKKLTEHPDFTLKNPNRLRSLVSAFTMNSAAFHDEEGAGYEFIGDILEQVDQINPQISSRMAGCLIQWRRYDEKRGNLMKSQLERLASLKLSDDLFEVVNRGLKN
;
A
#
# COMPACT_ATOMS: atom_id res chain seq x y z
N MET A 1 -5.67 -0.32 19.77
CA MET A 1 -5.70 -0.01 18.33
C MET A 1 -6.65 1.14 18.02
N ALA A 2 -7.92 1.11 18.44
CA ALA A 2 -8.89 2.18 18.11
C ALA A 2 -8.42 3.61 18.46
N ALA A 3 -7.82 3.82 19.65
CA ALA A 3 -7.30 5.13 20.04
C ALA A 3 -6.12 5.60 19.17
N LEU A 4 -5.19 4.70 18.82
CA LEU A 4 -4.06 5.02 17.93
C LEU A 4 -4.55 5.31 16.51
N SER A 5 -5.55 4.58 16.02
CA SER A 5 -6.15 4.82 14.70
C SER A 5 -6.85 6.17 14.60
N ALA A 6 -7.63 6.56 15.62
CA ALA A 6 -8.26 7.89 15.64
C ALA A 6 -7.22 9.01 15.69
N LEU A 7 -6.17 8.83 16.49
CA LEU A 7 -5.07 9.79 16.58
C LEU A 7 -4.29 9.88 15.25
N ALA A 8 -4.04 8.75 14.59
CA ALA A 8 -3.33 8.69 13.31
C ALA A 8 -4.04 9.46 12.18
N SER A 9 -5.35 9.68 12.29
CA SER A 9 -6.14 10.45 11.33
C SER A 9 -6.33 11.93 11.69
N MET A 10 -5.67 12.44 12.75
CA MET A 10 -5.76 13.86 13.09
C MET A 10 -4.99 14.72 12.07
N ASP A 11 -5.66 15.70 11.49
CA ASP A 11 -5.10 16.71 10.57
C ASP A 11 -5.08 18.11 11.21
N GLY A 12 -4.64 19.12 10.45
CA GLY A 12 -4.64 20.52 10.89
C GLY A 12 -3.93 20.74 12.23
N GLU A 13 -4.63 21.36 13.19
CA GLU A 13 -4.13 21.63 14.53
C GLU A 13 -3.75 20.36 15.31
N GLY A 14 -4.34 19.21 14.97
CA GLY A 14 -4.03 17.91 15.57
C GLY A 14 -2.80 17.21 14.98
N SER A 15 -2.23 17.72 13.88
CA SER A 15 -1.10 17.08 13.18
C SER A 15 0.13 16.90 14.06
N ALA A 16 0.46 17.88 14.90
CA ALA A 16 1.62 17.77 15.80
C ALA A 16 1.43 16.66 16.84
N ALA A 17 0.25 16.62 17.49
CA ALA A 17 -0.09 15.59 18.46
C ALA A 17 -0.12 14.19 17.83
N ARG A 18 -0.61 14.08 16.58
CA ARG A 18 -0.55 12.84 15.80
C ARG A 18 0.89 12.35 15.66
N ASP A 19 1.77 13.21 15.16
CA ASP A 19 3.14 12.83 14.82
C ASP A 19 3.93 12.48 16.09
N GLU A 20 3.73 13.23 17.19
CA GLU A 20 4.31 12.92 18.50
C GLU A 20 3.87 11.56 19.04
N ALA A 21 2.58 11.23 18.99
CA ALA A 21 2.09 9.96 19.50
C ALA A 21 2.45 8.78 18.58
N LEU A 22 2.54 8.98 17.26
CA LEU A 22 3.09 7.98 16.35
C LEU A 22 4.57 7.72 16.65
N GLN A 23 5.37 8.76 16.88
CA GLN A 23 6.78 8.61 17.24
C GLN A 23 6.92 7.92 18.60
N LYS A 24 6.15 8.33 19.61
CA LYS A 24 6.15 7.69 20.92
C LYS A 24 5.77 6.20 20.82
N TYR A 25 4.76 5.85 20.04
CA TYR A 25 4.37 4.45 19.84
C TYR A 25 5.48 3.62 19.18
N PHE A 26 6.24 4.25 18.27
CA PHE A 26 7.40 3.61 17.65
C PHE A 26 8.54 3.42 18.65
N ASP A 27 8.87 4.44 19.44
CA ASP A 27 9.95 4.38 20.44
C ASP A 27 9.63 3.34 21.53
N ASP A 28 8.39 3.34 22.05
CA ASP A 28 7.91 2.38 23.04
C ASP A 28 7.85 0.93 22.51
N ALA A 29 7.93 0.74 21.18
CA ALA A 29 7.95 -0.60 20.60
C ALA A 29 9.29 -1.31 20.81
N GLU A 30 10.38 -0.58 21.04
CA GLU A 30 11.73 -1.13 21.26
C GLU A 30 12.15 -2.19 20.22
N GLY A 31 11.71 -2.03 18.96
CA GLY A 31 11.99 -2.97 17.87
C GLY A 31 11.08 -4.20 17.80
N ASP A 32 10.03 -4.31 18.64
CA ASP A 32 9.07 -5.42 18.57
C ASP A 32 8.39 -5.46 17.20
N ALA A 33 8.62 -6.55 16.47
CA ALA A 33 8.17 -6.68 15.09
C ALA A 33 6.64 -6.59 14.95
N LEU A 34 5.87 -7.13 15.91
CA LEU A 34 4.41 -7.14 15.87
C LEU A 34 3.82 -5.76 16.17
N VAL A 35 4.41 -5.04 17.13
CA VAL A 35 4.03 -3.66 17.46
C VAL A 35 4.35 -2.74 16.29
N LEU A 36 5.54 -2.88 15.69
CA LEU A 36 5.91 -2.10 14.51
C LEU A 36 5.00 -2.40 13.30
N ASN A 37 4.53 -3.64 13.12
CA ASN A 37 3.55 -3.94 12.06
C ASN A 37 2.23 -3.21 12.31
N LYS A 38 1.79 -3.10 13.57
CA LYS A 38 0.59 -2.31 13.92
C LYS A 38 0.82 -0.83 13.64
N TRP A 39 2.00 -0.31 13.96
CA TRP A 39 2.39 1.08 13.70
C TRP A 39 2.35 1.43 12.22
N PHE A 40 2.94 0.60 11.34
CA PHE A 40 2.85 0.78 9.89
C PHE A 40 1.39 0.73 9.39
N MET A 41 0.63 -0.27 9.85
CA MET A 41 -0.75 -0.47 9.43
C MET A 41 -1.66 0.67 9.86
N THR A 42 -1.48 1.19 11.06
CA THR A 42 -2.27 2.34 11.53
C THR A 42 -2.03 3.58 10.66
N GLN A 43 -0.80 3.83 10.22
CA GLN A 43 -0.51 4.96 9.33
C GLN A 43 -1.03 4.74 7.91
N ALA A 44 -0.94 3.52 7.37
CA ALA A 44 -1.44 3.20 6.04
C ALA A 44 -2.98 3.33 5.92
N LEU A 45 -3.69 3.13 7.03
CA LEU A 45 -5.14 3.22 7.13
C LEU A 45 -5.64 4.57 7.67
N ALA A 46 -4.74 5.53 7.88
CA ALA A 46 -5.13 6.85 8.37
C ALA A 46 -6.02 7.58 7.35
N ASP A 47 -7.02 8.30 7.85
CA ASP A 47 -7.92 9.13 7.05
C ASP A 47 -7.31 10.52 6.92
N LEU A 48 -6.29 10.61 6.06
CA LEU A 48 -5.54 11.84 5.79
C LEU A 48 -5.40 12.07 4.28
N PRO A 49 -5.46 13.32 3.80
CA PRO A 49 -5.30 13.63 2.38
C PRO A 49 -3.90 13.29 1.84
N ASP A 50 -2.86 13.31 2.70
CA ASP A 50 -1.46 13.03 2.35
C ASP A 50 -1.04 11.58 2.65
N VAL A 51 -1.99 10.67 2.92
CA VAL A 51 -1.66 9.31 3.39
C VAL A 51 -0.79 8.52 2.40
N LEU A 52 -0.96 8.73 1.09
CA LEU A 52 -0.10 8.09 0.10
C LEU A 52 1.36 8.55 0.22
N ASP A 53 1.60 9.85 0.41
CA ASP A 53 2.95 10.40 0.59
C ASP A 53 3.58 9.89 1.88
N ARG A 54 2.78 9.78 2.95
CA ARG A 54 3.21 9.16 4.21
C ARG A 54 3.58 7.68 4.01
N VAL A 55 2.77 6.92 3.28
CA VAL A 55 3.04 5.51 2.96
C VAL A 55 4.33 5.38 2.15
N LYS A 56 4.52 6.20 1.10
CA LYS A 56 5.75 6.24 0.31
C LYS A 56 6.97 6.50 1.19
N LYS A 57 6.93 7.53 2.04
CA LYS A 57 8.00 7.82 3.00
C LYS A 57 8.27 6.66 3.96
N LEU A 58 7.24 5.95 4.41
CA LEU A 58 7.39 4.78 5.28
C LEU A 58 8.04 3.58 4.56
N THR A 59 8.00 3.52 3.23
CA THR A 59 8.77 2.50 2.49
C THR A 59 10.28 2.71 2.54
N GLU A 60 10.73 3.91 2.91
CA GLU A 60 12.14 4.27 3.10
C GLU A 60 12.58 4.14 4.57
N HIS A 61 11.65 3.80 5.47
CA HIS A 61 11.94 3.68 6.89
C HIS A 61 12.91 2.50 7.16
N PRO A 62 13.89 2.62 8.08
CA PRO A 62 14.88 1.57 8.35
C PRO A 62 14.25 0.22 8.77
N ASP A 63 13.13 0.25 9.49
CA ASP A 63 12.37 -0.96 9.87
C ASP A 63 11.47 -1.53 8.76
N PHE A 64 11.40 -0.89 7.60
CA PHE A 64 10.65 -1.39 6.45
C PHE A 64 11.58 -2.11 5.47
N THR A 65 11.12 -3.24 4.95
CA THR A 65 11.78 -3.92 3.82
C THR A 65 10.77 -4.76 3.05
N LEU A 66 10.85 -4.71 1.71
CA LEU A 66 10.03 -5.54 0.81
C LEU A 66 10.32 -7.04 0.97
N LYS A 67 11.48 -7.41 1.51
CA LYS A 67 11.83 -8.82 1.79
C LYS A 67 11.04 -9.40 2.96
N ASN A 68 10.48 -8.56 3.82
CA ASN A 68 9.68 -9.01 4.95
C ASN A 68 8.19 -8.99 4.57
N PRO A 69 7.55 -10.15 4.41
CA PRO A 69 6.15 -10.23 3.97
C PRO A 69 5.19 -9.58 4.97
N ASN A 70 5.54 -9.55 6.26
CA ASN A 70 4.72 -8.91 7.27
C ASN A 70 4.79 -7.38 7.17
N ARG A 71 5.97 -6.81 6.84
CA ARG A 71 6.15 -5.38 6.62
C ARG A 71 5.41 -4.90 5.37
N LEU A 72 5.59 -5.62 4.26
CA LEU A 72 4.84 -5.36 3.03
C LEU A 72 3.33 -5.39 3.29
N ARG A 73 2.84 -6.42 4.00
CA ARG A 73 1.42 -6.53 4.35
C ARG A 73 0.95 -5.37 5.23
N SER A 74 1.72 -5.03 6.27
CA SER A 74 1.33 -4.00 7.22
C SER A 74 1.32 -2.60 6.64
N LEU A 75 2.12 -2.30 5.60
CA LEU A 75 2.19 -0.96 5.02
C LEU A 75 1.47 -0.92 3.66
N VAL A 76 2.00 -1.64 2.68
CA VAL A 76 1.56 -1.52 1.28
C VAL A 76 0.22 -2.21 1.07
N SER A 77 0.05 -3.45 1.52
CA SER A 77 -1.24 -4.13 1.37
C SER A 77 -2.32 -3.46 2.22
N ALA A 78 -1.96 -2.92 3.38
CA ALA A 78 -2.88 -2.13 4.21
C ALA A 78 -3.34 -0.85 3.49
N PHE A 79 -2.44 -0.14 2.79
CA PHE A 79 -2.79 1.04 2.01
C PHE A 79 -3.86 0.73 0.94
N THR A 80 -3.83 -0.43 0.29
CA THR A 80 -4.89 -0.81 -0.68
C THR A 80 -6.29 -0.96 -0.06
N MET A 81 -6.38 -1.09 1.27
CA MET A 81 -7.64 -1.11 2.01
C MET A 81 -8.13 0.29 2.39
N ASN A 82 -7.27 1.32 2.27
CA ASN A 82 -7.66 2.71 2.41
C ASN A 82 -8.32 3.19 1.12
N SER A 83 -9.59 2.83 0.94
CA SER A 83 -10.30 2.99 -0.34
C SER A 83 -10.28 4.42 -0.88
N ALA A 84 -10.39 5.43 -0.01
CA ALA A 84 -10.39 6.83 -0.42
C ALA A 84 -9.07 7.23 -1.08
N ALA A 85 -7.95 6.85 -0.47
CA ALA A 85 -6.62 7.19 -0.98
C ALA A 85 -6.12 6.25 -2.09
N PHE A 86 -6.41 4.95 -2.00
CA PHE A 86 -6.00 3.99 -3.03
C PHE A 86 -6.76 4.22 -4.34
N HIS A 87 -8.06 4.53 -4.25
CA HIS A 87 -8.89 4.87 -5.39
C HIS A 87 -9.05 6.38 -5.58
N ASP A 88 -8.03 7.16 -5.20
CA ASP A 88 -7.98 8.56 -5.58
C ASP A 88 -8.14 8.71 -7.10
N GLU A 89 -8.83 9.76 -7.52
CA GLU A 89 -9.24 9.92 -8.91
C GLU A 89 -8.08 10.16 -9.87
N GLU A 90 -6.92 10.62 -9.37
CA GLU A 90 -5.72 10.84 -10.17
C GLU A 90 -4.90 9.56 -10.36
N GLY A 91 -5.22 8.49 -9.62
CA GLY A 91 -4.65 7.16 -9.84
C GLY A 91 -3.23 6.95 -9.28
N ALA A 92 -2.71 7.89 -8.51
CA ALA A 92 -1.38 7.79 -7.88
C ALA A 92 -1.23 6.55 -6.97
N GLY A 93 -2.33 6.12 -6.35
CA GLY A 93 -2.37 4.86 -5.59
C GLY A 93 -2.15 3.63 -6.45
N TYR A 94 -2.69 3.60 -7.67
CA TYR A 94 -2.49 2.49 -8.61
C TYR A 94 -1.05 2.45 -9.14
N GLU A 95 -0.49 3.61 -9.49
CA GLU A 95 0.91 3.75 -9.92
C GLU A 95 1.86 3.22 -8.84
N PHE A 96 1.68 3.68 -7.60
CA PHE A 96 2.47 3.23 -6.46
C PHE A 96 2.43 1.70 -6.29
N ILE A 97 1.24 1.10 -6.36
CA ILE A 97 1.12 -0.36 -6.25
C ILE A 97 1.75 -1.07 -7.44
N GLY A 98 1.63 -0.54 -8.66
CA GLY A 98 2.32 -1.08 -9.83
C GLY A 98 3.84 -1.14 -9.64
N ASP A 99 4.44 -0.08 -9.11
CA ASP A 99 5.89 -0.01 -8.87
C ASP A 99 6.33 -0.97 -7.76
N ILE A 100 5.52 -1.13 -6.70
CA ILE A 100 5.80 -2.12 -5.66
C ILE A 100 5.65 -3.54 -6.21
N LEU A 101 4.65 -3.81 -7.06
CA LEU A 101 4.47 -5.12 -7.67
C LEU A 101 5.70 -5.52 -8.48
N GLU A 102 6.21 -4.62 -9.32
CA GLU A 102 7.43 -4.84 -10.11
C GLU A 102 8.64 -5.20 -9.22
N GLN A 103 8.84 -4.46 -8.12
CA GLN A 103 9.95 -4.70 -7.20
C GLN A 103 9.79 -6.01 -6.41
N VAL A 104 8.59 -6.24 -5.86
CA VAL A 104 8.29 -7.44 -5.05
C VAL A 104 8.32 -8.68 -5.91
N ASP A 105 7.98 -8.60 -7.20
CA ASP A 105 8.01 -9.75 -8.10
C ASP A 105 9.42 -10.37 -8.23
N GLN A 106 10.46 -9.54 -8.21
CA GLN A 106 11.85 -10.01 -8.23
C GLN A 106 12.27 -10.68 -6.92
N ILE A 107 11.53 -10.47 -5.82
CA ILE A 107 11.85 -10.97 -4.48
C ILE A 107 10.98 -12.18 -4.13
N ASN A 108 9.67 -12.07 -4.39
CA ASN A 108 8.67 -13.06 -4.05
C ASN A 108 7.45 -12.99 -5.01
N PRO A 109 7.52 -13.72 -6.14
CA PRO A 109 6.44 -13.84 -7.14
C PRO A 109 5.06 -14.23 -6.59
N GLN A 110 5.02 -15.04 -5.54
CA GLN A 110 3.74 -15.48 -4.93
C GLN A 110 3.04 -14.35 -4.19
N ILE A 111 3.82 -13.42 -3.62
CA ILE A 111 3.28 -12.26 -2.91
C ILE A 111 2.86 -11.18 -3.90
N SER A 112 3.68 -10.88 -4.91
CA SER A 112 3.32 -9.92 -5.96
C SER A 112 2.04 -10.35 -6.68
N SER A 113 1.94 -11.61 -7.12
CA SER A 113 0.76 -12.15 -7.79
C SER A 113 -0.51 -12.05 -6.92
N ARG A 114 -0.44 -12.38 -5.62
CA ARG A 114 -1.57 -12.19 -4.70
C ARG A 114 -1.95 -10.71 -4.55
N MET A 115 -0.98 -9.82 -4.45
CA MET A 115 -1.21 -8.38 -4.26
C MET A 115 -1.81 -7.73 -5.51
N ALA A 116 -1.48 -8.21 -6.72
CA ALA A 116 -2.04 -7.72 -7.98
C ALA A 116 -3.57 -7.81 -8.04
N GLY A 117 -4.18 -8.66 -7.21
CA GLY A 117 -5.64 -8.76 -7.06
C GLY A 117 -6.35 -7.44 -6.71
N CYS A 118 -5.66 -6.45 -6.14
CA CYS A 118 -6.26 -5.12 -5.93
C CYS A 118 -6.49 -4.34 -7.23
N LEU A 119 -5.61 -4.49 -8.24
CA LEU A 119 -5.74 -3.84 -9.56
C LEU A 119 -6.66 -4.62 -10.51
N ILE A 120 -6.78 -5.94 -10.34
CA ILE A 120 -7.63 -6.82 -11.17
C ILE A 120 -9.13 -6.49 -11.04
N GLN A 121 -9.53 -5.79 -9.98
CA GLN A 121 -10.92 -5.42 -9.75
C GLN A 121 -11.39 -4.22 -10.59
N TRP A 122 -10.61 -3.78 -11.58
CA TRP A 122 -10.85 -2.56 -12.37
C TRP A 122 -12.26 -2.45 -12.98
N ARG A 123 -12.91 -3.55 -13.37
CA ARG A 123 -14.29 -3.54 -13.89
C ARG A 123 -15.37 -3.21 -12.86
N ARG A 124 -15.06 -3.23 -11.56
CA ARG A 124 -16.01 -2.93 -10.48
C ARG A 124 -16.15 -1.43 -10.22
N TYR A 125 -15.23 -0.63 -10.76
CA TYR A 125 -15.18 0.80 -10.52
C TYR A 125 -15.71 1.57 -11.74
N ASP A 126 -15.92 2.88 -11.57
CA ASP A 126 -16.29 3.76 -12.68
C ASP A 126 -15.22 3.76 -13.78
N GLU A 127 -15.61 4.26 -14.97
CA GLU A 127 -14.75 4.22 -16.16
C GLU A 127 -13.39 4.91 -15.94
N LYS A 128 -13.33 6.05 -15.24
CA LYS A 128 -12.07 6.77 -14.98
C LYS A 128 -11.13 5.89 -14.16
N ARG A 129 -11.59 5.42 -13.00
CA ARG A 129 -10.78 4.57 -12.10
C ARG A 129 -10.43 3.23 -12.71
N GLY A 130 -11.40 2.57 -13.35
CA GLY A 130 -11.19 1.29 -14.02
C GLY A 130 -10.11 1.38 -15.11
N ASN A 131 -10.12 2.44 -15.91
CA ASN A 131 -9.10 2.66 -16.94
C ASN A 131 -7.70 2.89 -16.34
N LEU A 132 -7.58 3.61 -15.21
CA LEU A 132 -6.29 3.81 -14.52
C LEU A 132 -5.76 2.52 -13.87
N MET A 133 -6.63 1.69 -13.29
CA MET A 133 -6.22 0.38 -12.78
C MET A 133 -5.79 -0.56 -13.91
N LYS A 134 -6.55 -0.56 -15.01
CA LYS A 134 -6.26 -1.35 -16.20
C LYS A 134 -4.94 -0.91 -16.85
N SER A 135 -4.66 0.39 -16.93
CA SER A 135 -3.42 0.90 -17.51
C SER A 135 -2.20 0.44 -16.72
N GLN A 136 -2.29 0.32 -15.38
CA GLN A 136 -1.22 -0.26 -14.58
C GLN A 136 -1.05 -1.76 -14.83
N LEU A 137 -2.14 -2.52 -15.03
CA LEU A 137 -2.05 -3.92 -15.43
C LEU A 137 -1.42 -4.08 -16.83
N GLU A 138 -1.79 -3.24 -17.79
CA GLU A 138 -1.20 -3.21 -19.14
C GLU A 138 0.29 -2.86 -19.09
N ARG A 139 0.68 -1.88 -18.26
CA ARG A 139 2.07 -1.53 -18.00
C ARG A 139 2.83 -2.75 -17.46
N LEU A 140 2.33 -3.39 -16.40
CA LEU A 140 2.95 -4.58 -15.81
C LEU A 140 3.10 -5.71 -16.83
N ALA A 141 2.08 -5.96 -17.66
CA ALA A 141 2.12 -6.99 -18.70
C ALA A 141 3.19 -6.73 -19.78
N SER A 142 3.63 -5.47 -19.95
CA SER A 142 4.71 -5.10 -20.88
C SER A 142 6.13 -5.31 -20.32
N LEU A 143 6.25 -5.56 -19.02
CA LEU A 143 7.53 -5.78 -18.34
C LEU A 143 7.92 -7.26 -18.33
N LYS A 144 9.18 -7.53 -18.00
CA LYS A 144 9.66 -8.90 -17.76
C LYS A 144 9.32 -9.33 -16.33
N LEU A 145 8.14 -9.92 -16.17
CA LEU A 145 7.65 -10.44 -14.91
C LEU A 145 8.01 -11.91 -14.71
N SER A 146 7.86 -12.39 -13.48
CA SER A 146 7.76 -13.81 -13.15
C SER A 146 6.53 -14.45 -13.81
N ASP A 147 6.57 -15.76 -14.01
CA ASP A 147 5.44 -16.51 -14.56
C ASP A 147 4.17 -16.35 -13.70
N ASP A 148 4.33 -16.35 -12.36
CA ASP A 148 3.22 -16.19 -11.40
C ASP A 148 2.49 -14.85 -11.58
N LEU A 149 3.22 -13.74 -11.61
CA LEU A 149 2.60 -12.42 -11.76
C LEU A 149 2.10 -12.20 -13.19
N PHE A 150 2.86 -12.64 -14.21
CA PHE A 150 2.45 -12.55 -15.61
C PHE A 150 1.12 -13.25 -15.87
N GLU A 151 0.93 -14.47 -15.36
CA GLU A 151 -0.32 -15.22 -15.51
C GLU A 151 -1.49 -14.46 -14.89
N VAL A 152 -1.30 -13.96 -13.65
CA VAL A 152 -2.35 -13.25 -12.90
C VAL A 152 -2.74 -11.94 -13.57
N VAL A 153 -1.75 -11.14 -14.01
CA VAL A 153 -1.98 -9.87 -14.72
C VAL A 153 -2.72 -10.10 -16.04
N ASN A 154 -2.26 -11.05 -16.87
CA ASN A 154 -2.90 -11.33 -18.16
C ASN A 154 -4.31 -11.91 -18.02
N ARG A 155 -4.54 -12.76 -17.02
CA ARG A 155 -5.89 -13.23 -16.69
C ARG A 155 -6.77 -12.06 -16.24
N GLY A 156 -6.24 -11.17 -15.40
CA GLY A 156 -6.94 -9.99 -14.89
C GLY A 156 -7.31 -8.95 -15.96
N LEU A 157 -6.55 -8.84 -17.04
CA LEU A 157 -6.88 -7.99 -18.19
C LEU A 157 -8.01 -8.54 -19.07
N LYS A 158 -8.19 -9.87 -19.09
CA LYS A 158 -9.22 -10.57 -19.89
C LYS A 158 -10.55 -10.69 -19.15
N ASN A 159 -10.48 -10.94 -17.85
CA ASN A 159 -11.63 -10.94 -16.94
C ASN A 159 -12.25 -9.56 -16.86
#